data_AF-A0A2M8G5U4-F1
#
_entry.id   AF-A0A2M8G5U4-F1
#
_cell.length_a   1.000
_cell.length_b   1.000
_cell.length_c   1.000
_cell.angle_alpha   90.00
_cell.angle_beta   90.00
_cell.angle_gamma   90.00
#
_symmetry.space_group_name_H-M   'P 1'
#
loop_
_entity.id
_entity.type
_entity.pdbx_description
1 polymer ?
#
loop_
_entity_poly.entity_id
_entity_poly.type
_entity_poly.pdbx_seq_one_letter_code
_entity_poly.pdbx_strand_id
1 'polypeptide(L)'
;MKTSHRQSKNNFARWMQKIPAFFKVLGFIIFLTLIFIIIYGPQKAWWEAKSEIEGFVSPTGYAQSFIDPLLKSGPKDQPSEIQFKVGLVSDSHADAQYYPKILEKIKEEKVNFIIHLGDFVDAGSIKDLTEAKKLLDDLDIKYYTVCGNHDHNFWPVRETKNYQSVFGDLYYSFDYQNVHFTILNNSS
;
A
#
# COMPACT_ATOMS: atom_id res chain seq x y z
N MET A 1 21.93 16.78 -65.07
CA MET A 1 22.74 15.53 -65.06
C MET A 1 22.36 14.72 -63.81
N LYS A 2 21.86 13.49 -64.01
CA LYS A 2 21.60 12.49 -62.96
C LYS A 2 22.91 11.79 -62.62
N THR A 3 23.31 11.74 -61.34
CA THR A 3 23.96 10.60 -60.64
C THR A 3 24.65 11.07 -59.34
N SER A 4 24.11 10.72 -58.17
CA SER A 4 24.96 10.57 -56.97
C SER A 4 24.33 9.74 -55.83
N HIS A 5 23.01 9.50 -55.87
CA HIS A 5 22.32 8.84 -54.75
C HIS A 5 22.31 7.29 -54.76
N ARG A 6 23.26 6.64 -55.44
CA ARG A 6 23.35 5.16 -55.55
C ARG A 6 24.69 4.57 -55.09
N GLN A 7 25.51 5.31 -54.32
CA GLN A 7 26.86 4.88 -53.96
C GLN A 7 27.04 4.43 -52.50
N SER A 8 26.18 4.85 -51.55
CA SER A 8 26.39 4.55 -50.12
C SER A 8 25.98 3.13 -49.70
N LYS A 9 24.90 2.56 -50.28
CA LYS A 9 24.43 1.21 -49.93
C LYS A 9 25.42 0.09 -50.30
N ASN A 10 26.29 0.33 -51.28
CA ASN A 10 27.23 -0.68 -51.77
C ASN A 10 28.53 -0.76 -50.93
N ASN A 11 28.86 0.29 -50.17
CA ASN A 11 30.11 0.34 -49.40
C ASN A 11 30.03 -0.53 -48.14
N PHE A 12 28.87 -0.61 -47.50
CA PHE A 12 28.66 -1.43 -46.31
C PHE A 12 28.71 -2.94 -46.62
N ALA A 13 28.00 -3.38 -47.66
CA ALA A 13 28.00 -4.77 -48.10
C ALA A 13 29.41 -5.25 -48.50
N ARG A 14 30.19 -4.37 -49.14
CA ARG A 14 31.56 -4.65 -49.58
C ARG A 14 32.57 -4.64 -48.42
N TRP A 15 32.33 -3.86 -47.38
CA TRP A 15 33.09 -3.89 -46.13
C TRP A 15 32.80 -5.14 -45.30
N MET A 16 31.52 -5.55 -45.21
CA MET A 16 31.09 -6.81 -44.57
C MET A 16 31.75 -8.05 -45.19
N GLN A 17 32.04 -8.03 -46.50
CA GLN A 17 32.75 -9.12 -47.17
C GLN A 17 34.22 -9.27 -46.71
N LYS A 18 34.86 -8.21 -46.20
CA LYS A 18 36.25 -8.22 -45.73
C LYS A 18 36.44 -8.69 -44.29
N ILE A 19 35.35 -8.85 -43.53
CA ILE A 19 35.42 -9.37 -42.16
C ILE A 19 35.69 -10.87 -42.21
N PRO A 20 36.73 -11.38 -41.51
CA PRO A 20 37.02 -12.81 -41.45
C PRO A 20 35.80 -13.61 -40.96
N ALA A 21 35.57 -14.79 -41.54
CA ALA A 21 34.38 -15.60 -41.25
C ALA A 21 34.18 -15.87 -39.75
N PHE A 22 35.28 -16.01 -38.99
CA PHE A 22 35.26 -16.17 -37.54
C PHE A 22 34.51 -15.05 -36.80
N PHE A 23 34.72 -13.78 -37.16
CA PHE A 23 34.06 -12.65 -36.51
C PHE A 23 32.56 -12.55 -36.86
N LYS A 24 32.15 -13.08 -38.01
CA LYS A 24 30.73 -13.16 -38.39
C LYS A 24 30.00 -14.21 -37.57
N VAL A 25 30.62 -15.36 -37.36
CA VAL A 25 30.08 -16.44 -36.51
C VAL A 25 30.03 -15.99 -35.06
N LEU A 26 31.08 -15.37 -34.54
CA LEU A 26 31.12 -14.85 -33.17
C LEU A 26 30.07 -13.77 -32.93
N GLY A 27 29.92 -12.81 -33.86
CA GLY A 27 28.89 -11.78 -33.79
C GLY A 27 27.47 -12.36 -33.83
N PHE A 28 27.25 -13.41 -34.63
CA PHE A 28 25.97 -14.11 -34.70
C PHE A 28 25.64 -14.86 -33.40
N ILE A 29 26.63 -15.52 -32.78
CA ILE A 29 26.46 -16.18 -31.48
C ILE A 29 26.10 -15.15 -30.41
N ILE A 30 26.81 -14.02 -30.34
CA ILE A 30 26.53 -12.95 -29.38
C ILE A 30 25.10 -12.41 -29.57
N PHE A 31 24.70 -12.18 -30.83
CA PHE A 31 23.35 -11.73 -31.17
C PHE A 31 22.26 -12.71 -30.72
N LEU A 32 22.46 -14.01 -30.93
CA LEU A 32 21.52 -15.04 -30.47
C LEU A 32 21.46 -15.11 -28.93
N THR A 33 22.58 -15.00 -28.23
CA THR A 33 22.57 -14.94 -26.75
C THR A 33 21.85 -13.70 -26.22
N LEU A 34 22.00 -12.55 -26.87
CA LEU A 34 21.27 -11.33 -26.48
C LEU A 34 19.76 -11.47 -26.69
N ILE A 35 19.34 -12.05 -27.82
CA ILE A 35 17.92 -12.37 -28.07
C ILE A 35 17.38 -13.33 -27.00
N PHE A 36 18.14 -14.37 -26.65
CA PHE A 36 17.74 -15.33 -25.63
C PHE A 36 17.56 -14.65 -24.26
N ILE A 37 18.46 -13.75 -23.87
CA ILE A 37 18.34 -12.98 -22.63
C ILE A 37 17.12 -12.04 -22.68
N ILE A 38 16.83 -11.40 -23.81
CA ILE A 38 15.67 -10.50 -23.94
C ILE A 38 14.34 -11.26 -23.88
N ILE A 39 14.28 -12.45 -24.48
CA ILE A 39 13.05 -13.25 -24.50
C ILE A 39 12.83 -13.96 -23.16
N TYR A 40 13.87 -14.61 -22.62
CA TYR A 40 13.74 -15.50 -21.47
C TYR A 40 14.19 -14.89 -20.14
N GLY A 41 15.04 -13.85 -20.18
CA GLY A 41 15.49 -13.13 -18.98
C GLY A 41 14.34 -12.50 -18.20
N PRO A 42 13.42 -11.76 -18.84
CA PRO A 42 12.21 -11.28 -18.19
C PRO A 42 11.39 -12.45 -17.66
N GLN A 43 11.12 -13.47 -18.48
CA GLN A 43 10.26 -14.58 -18.07
C GLN A 43 10.77 -15.32 -16.81
N LYS A 44 12.10 -15.48 -16.66
CA LYS A 44 12.72 -16.04 -15.46
C LYS A 44 12.57 -15.13 -14.23
N ALA A 45 12.83 -13.83 -14.40
CA ALA A 45 12.65 -12.85 -13.32
C ALA A 45 11.18 -12.75 -12.88
N TRP A 46 10.25 -12.81 -13.83
CA TRP A 46 8.81 -12.88 -13.58
C TRP A 46 8.40 -14.18 -12.88
N TRP A 47 9.02 -15.32 -13.20
CA TRP A 47 8.78 -16.59 -12.52
C TRP A 47 9.30 -16.59 -11.07
N GLU A 48 10.52 -16.09 -10.84
CA GLU A 48 11.12 -15.99 -9.51
C GLU A 48 10.31 -15.02 -8.62
N ALA A 49 9.97 -13.83 -9.13
CA ALA A 49 9.12 -12.87 -8.43
C ALA A 49 7.71 -13.42 -8.14
N LYS A 50 7.12 -14.16 -9.08
CA LYS A 50 5.82 -14.81 -8.86
C LYS A 50 5.90 -15.89 -7.77
N SER A 51 6.97 -16.67 -7.70
CA SER A 51 7.15 -17.68 -6.66
C SER A 51 7.33 -17.08 -5.25
N GLU A 52 7.97 -15.92 -5.15
CA GLU A 52 8.06 -15.16 -3.89
C GLU A 52 6.71 -14.57 -3.47
N ILE A 53 5.91 -14.07 -4.43
CA ILE A 53 4.55 -13.56 -4.19
C ILE A 53 3.57 -14.69 -3.83
N GLU A 54 3.66 -15.86 -4.47
CA GLU A 54 2.81 -17.02 -4.18
C GLU A 54 3.20 -17.72 -2.86
N GLY A 55 4.48 -17.62 -2.44
CA GLY A 55 4.93 -18.04 -1.12
C GLY A 55 4.55 -17.08 0.01
N PHE A 56 4.33 -15.80 -0.31
CA PHE A 56 3.74 -14.82 0.58
C PHE A 56 2.21 -14.99 0.57
N VAL A 57 1.71 -15.93 1.37
CA VAL A 57 0.29 -15.92 1.73
C VAL A 57 0.03 -14.57 2.38
N SER A 58 -0.66 -13.68 1.66
CA SER A 58 -1.06 -12.40 2.21
C SER A 58 -1.80 -12.67 3.53
N PRO A 59 -1.58 -11.89 4.60
CA PRO A 59 -2.30 -12.06 5.86
C PRO A 59 -3.83 -12.14 5.66
N THR A 60 -4.32 -11.53 4.58
CA THR A 60 -5.71 -11.62 4.12
C THR A 60 -6.15 -13.03 3.74
N GLY A 61 -5.35 -13.84 3.05
CA GLY A 61 -5.73 -15.20 2.64
C GLY A 61 -5.83 -16.18 3.81
N TYR A 62 -4.90 -16.07 4.78
CA TYR A 62 -4.96 -16.84 6.02
C TYR A 62 -6.19 -16.44 6.84
N ALA A 63 -6.42 -15.15 7.06
CA ALA A 63 -7.60 -14.65 7.77
C ALA A 63 -8.92 -15.07 7.08
N GLN A 64 -8.98 -15.02 5.75
CA GLN A 64 -10.17 -15.41 4.99
C GLN A 64 -10.55 -16.88 5.23
N SER A 65 -9.58 -17.77 5.38
CA SER A 65 -9.84 -19.20 5.65
C SER A 65 -10.51 -19.47 7.01
N PHE A 66 -10.35 -18.58 8.00
CA PHE A 66 -11.04 -18.65 9.28
C PHE A 66 -12.36 -17.87 9.28
N ILE A 67 -12.44 -16.77 8.54
CA ILE A 67 -13.62 -15.91 8.45
C ILE A 67 -14.73 -16.59 7.62
N ASP A 68 -14.38 -17.26 6.52
CA ASP A 68 -15.34 -17.87 5.61
C ASP A 68 -16.25 -18.93 6.27
N PRO A 69 -15.73 -19.86 7.09
CA PRO A 69 -16.57 -20.79 7.86
C PRO A 69 -17.47 -20.07 8.87
N LEU A 70 -16.96 -19.03 9.54
CA LEU A 70 -17.72 -18.26 10.53
C LEU A 70 -18.89 -17.51 9.88
N LEU A 71 -18.66 -16.83 8.76
CA LEU A 71 -19.70 -16.17 7.98
C LEU A 71 -20.74 -17.16 7.43
N LYS A 72 -20.31 -18.35 7.01
CA LYS A 72 -21.21 -19.41 6.51
C LYS A 72 -22.00 -20.11 7.61
N SER A 73 -21.53 -20.08 8.85
CA SER A 73 -22.17 -20.71 10.02
C SER A 73 -23.15 -19.80 10.77
N GLY A 74 -23.18 -18.50 10.45
CA GLY A 74 -24.14 -17.57 11.02
C GLY A 74 -25.60 -17.95 10.68
N PRO A 75 -26.58 -17.55 11.51
CA PRO A 75 -27.99 -17.84 11.27
C PRO A 75 -28.42 -17.31 9.89
N LYS A 76 -28.80 -18.21 8.98
CA LYS A 76 -29.06 -17.88 7.57
C LYS A 76 -30.46 -17.32 7.28
N ASP A 77 -31.38 -17.41 8.25
CA ASP A 77 -32.82 -17.27 7.98
C ASP A 77 -33.50 -16.14 8.78
N GLN A 78 -32.74 -15.26 9.43
CA GLN A 78 -33.29 -14.01 9.98
C GLN A 78 -32.45 -12.82 9.50
N PRO A 79 -33.06 -11.68 9.16
CA PRO A 79 -32.30 -10.45 8.97
C PRO A 79 -31.52 -10.21 10.26
N SER A 80 -30.19 -10.33 10.19
CA SER A 80 -29.35 -10.01 11.34
C SER A 80 -29.56 -8.53 11.65
N GLU A 81 -30.20 -8.25 12.79
CA GLU A 81 -30.36 -6.88 13.27
C GLU A 81 -28.96 -6.26 13.44
N ILE A 82 -28.78 -5.06 12.89
CA ILE A 82 -27.51 -4.34 13.03
C ILE A 82 -27.36 -3.94 14.50
N GLN A 83 -26.50 -4.63 15.24
CA GLN A 83 -26.26 -4.35 16.66
C GLN A 83 -25.61 -2.98 16.88
N PHE A 84 -24.63 -2.63 16.03
CA PHE A 84 -23.97 -1.32 16.00
C PHE A 84 -23.20 -1.12 14.69
N LYS A 85 -22.82 0.13 14.42
CA LYS A 85 -22.00 0.56 13.28
C LYS A 85 -20.70 1.18 13.77
N VAL A 86 -19.58 0.82 13.14
CA VAL A 86 -18.25 1.39 13.41
C VAL A 86 -17.79 2.14 12.17
N GLY A 87 -17.36 3.39 12.35
CA GLY A 87 -16.67 4.15 11.31
C GLY A 87 -15.19 3.82 11.31
N LEU A 88 -14.63 3.37 10.18
CA LEU A 88 -13.19 3.11 10.04
C LEU A 88 -12.59 4.13 9.07
N VAL A 89 -11.48 4.73 9.48
CA VAL A 89 -10.71 5.70 8.68
C VAL A 89 -9.22 5.52 8.96
N SER A 90 -8.36 5.89 8.03
CA SER A 90 -6.90 5.72 8.10
C SER A 90 -6.22 6.68 7.14
N ASP A 91 -4.90 6.88 7.31
CA ASP A 91 -4.03 7.54 6.33
C ASP A 91 -4.58 8.91 5.90
N SER A 92 -5.03 9.70 6.87
CA SER A 92 -5.61 11.02 6.60
C SER A 92 -4.56 12.07 6.27
N HIS A 93 -3.29 11.88 6.69
CA HIS A 93 -2.14 12.70 6.28
C HIS A 93 -2.40 14.23 6.33
N ALA A 94 -3.11 14.68 7.36
CA ALA A 94 -3.52 16.07 7.56
C ALA A 94 -4.27 16.68 6.36
N ASP A 95 -4.97 15.86 5.56
CA ASP A 95 -5.68 16.29 4.37
C ASP A 95 -6.87 17.20 4.72
N ALA A 96 -6.63 18.51 4.70
CA ALA A 96 -7.63 19.53 5.00
C ALA A 96 -8.80 19.57 3.99
N GLN A 97 -8.67 18.95 2.81
CA GLN A 97 -9.67 19.00 1.76
C GLN A 97 -10.65 17.82 1.81
N TYR A 98 -10.16 16.62 2.07
CA TYR A 98 -10.93 15.38 1.97
C TYR A 98 -11.24 14.76 3.34
N TYR A 99 -10.34 14.86 4.32
CA TYR A 99 -10.56 14.25 5.62
C TYR A 99 -11.83 14.78 6.32
N PRO A 100 -12.11 16.10 6.38
CA PRO A 100 -13.37 16.59 6.95
C PRO A 100 -14.62 16.05 6.23
N LYS A 101 -14.57 15.92 4.90
CA LYS A 101 -15.70 15.39 4.11
C LYS A 101 -15.95 13.91 4.37
N ILE A 102 -14.88 13.13 4.59
CA ILE A 102 -14.98 11.72 4.96
C ILE A 102 -15.62 11.61 6.35
N LEU A 103 -15.19 12.44 7.31
CA LEU A 103 -15.74 12.47 8.65
C LEU A 103 -17.22 12.87 8.66
N GLU A 104 -17.63 13.85 7.84
CA GLU A 104 -19.04 14.22 7.64
C GLU A 104 -19.86 13.04 7.11
N LYS A 105 -19.36 12.32 6.10
CA LYS A 105 -20.03 11.11 5.58
C LYS A 105 -20.14 9.99 6.62
N ILE A 106 -19.10 9.79 7.42
CA ILE A 106 -19.15 8.82 8.53
C ILE A 106 -20.21 9.22 9.56
N LYS A 107 -20.35 10.52 9.84
CA LYS A 107 -21.40 11.05 10.73
C LYS A 107 -22.81 10.82 10.16
N GLU A 108 -23.01 11.00 8.86
CA GLU A 108 -24.28 10.71 8.17
C GLU A 108 -24.71 9.24 8.30
N GLU A 109 -23.75 8.31 8.35
CA GLU A 109 -24.01 6.88 8.55
C GLU A 109 -24.51 6.52 9.96
N LYS A 110 -24.52 7.49 10.89
CA LYS A 110 -24.93 7.33 12.30
C LYS A 110 -24.16 6.21 12.99
N VAL A 111 -22.83 6.23 12.85
CA VAL A 111 -21.95 5.28 13.53
C VAL A 111 -21.99 5.48 15.05
N ASN A 112 -21.76 4.40 15.80
CA ASN A 112 -21.72 4.45 17.26
C ASN A 112 -20.38 4.98 17.79
N PHE A 113 -19.30 4.68 17.07
CA PHE A 113 -17.97 5.20 17.33
C PHE A 113 -17.09 5.09 16.07
N ILE A 114 -15.96 5.79 16.09
CA ILE A 114 -14.95 5.78 15.03
C ILE A 114 -13.69 5.09 15.53
N ILE A 115 -13.00 4.36 14.66
CA ILE A 115 -11.61 3.95 14.86
C ILE A 115 -10.77 4.54 13.73
N HIS A 116 -9.78 5.36 14.07
CA HIS A 116 -8.79 5.86 13.12
C HIS A 116 -7.49 5.05 13.23
N LEU A 117 -7.06 4.43 12.14
CA LEU A 117 -6.04 3.38 12.11
C LEU A 117 -4.60 3.90 11.95
N GLY A 118 -4.34 5.17 12.32
CA GLY A 118 -3.03 5.82 12.22
C GLY A 118 -2.82 6.66 10.96
N ASP A 119 -1.63 7.26 10.88
CA ASP A 119 -1.16 8.18 9.84
C ASP A 119 -2.10 9.39 9.69
N PHE A 120 -2.30 10.07 10.83
CA PHE A 120 -3.07 11.31 10.90
C PHE A 120 -2.37 12.48 10.22
N VAL A 121 -1.03 12.49 10.27
CA VAL A 121 -0.19 13.60 9.84
C VAL A 121 1.08 13.05 9.20
N ASP A 122 1.84 13.89 8.49
CA ASP A 122 3.04 13.43 7.77
C ASP A 122 4.30 13.28 8.64
N ALA A 123 4.41 14.04 9.73
CA ALA A 123 5.66 14.23 10.49
C ALA A 123 5.51 14.21 12.02
N GLY A 124 4.36 13.79 12.53
CA GLY A 124 4.10 13.63 13.97
C GLY A 124 4.29 14.88 14.84
N SER A 125 4.12 16.08 14.28
CA SER A 125 4.24 17.32 15.04
C SER A 125 3.05 17.46 16.01
N ILE A 126 3.28 17.97 17.22
CA ILE A 126 2.20 18.19 18.20
C ILE A 126 1.10 19.08 17.61
N LYS A 127 1.50 20.12 16.85
CA LYS A 127 0.58 21.05 16.21
C LYS A 127 -0.38 20.31 15.26
N ASP A 128 0.16 19.53 14.34
CA ASP A 128 -0.64 18.87 13.30
C ASP A 128 -1.50 17.75 13.92
N LEU A 129 -0.96 16.99 14.88
CA LEU A 129 -1.71 15.98 15.62
C LEU A 129 -2.88 16.61 16.40
N THR A 130 -2.67 17.78 17.00
CA THR A 130 -3.72 18.53 17.72
C THR A 130 -4.79 19.04 16.75
N GLU A 131 -4.41 19.52 15.57
CA GLU A 131 -5.35 19.94 14.52
C GLU A 131 -6.17 18.74 14.00
N ALA A 132 -5.54 17.59 13.77
CA ALA A 132 -6.22 16.36 13.39
C ALA A 132 -7.20 15.86 14.49
N LYS A 133 -6.78 15.92 15.76
CA LYS A 133 -7.62 15.58 16.90
C LYS A 133 -8.84 16.49 16.99
N LYS A 134 -8.67 17.79 16.74
CA LYS A 134 -9.77 18.75 16.77
C LYS A 134 -10.88 18.39 15.77
N LEU A 135 -10.52 17.92 14.57
CA LEU A 135 -11.51 17.47 13.59
C LEU A 135 -12.33 16.28 14.08
N LEU A 136 -11.73 15.37 14.85
CA LEU A 136 -12.46 14.27 15.49
C LEU A 136 -13.31 14.73 16.68
N ASP A 137 -12.78 15.63 17.52
CA ASP A 137 -13.50 16.22 18.64
C ASP A 137 -14.76 16.96 18.17
N ASP A 138 -14.68 17.69 17.05
CA ASP A 138 -15.78 18.49 16.48
C ASP A 138 -16.93 17.62 15.94
N LEU A 139 -16.73 16.31 15.74
CA LEU A 139 -17.80 15.41 15.29
C LEU A 139 -18.84 15.11 16.36
N ASP A 140 -18.47 15.23 17.63
CA ASP A 140 -19.27 14.78 18.78
C ASP A 140 -19.62 13.28 18.70
N ILE A 141 -18.67 12.47 18.22
CA ILE A 141 -18.76 11.01 18.14
C ILE A 141 -17.56 10.42 18.89
N LYS A 142 -17.79 9.40 19.73
CA LYS A 142 -16.70 8.70 20.41
C LYS A 142 -15.73 8.13 19.38
N TYR A 143 -14.43 8.35 19.57
CA TYR A 143 -13.41 7.81 18.69
C TYR A 143 -12.30 7.10 19.46
N TYR A 144 -11.64 6.19 18.76
CA TYR A 144 -10.46 5.44 19.19
C TYR A 144 -9.40 5.61 18.10
N THR A 145 -8.15 5.66 18.50
CA THR A 145 -7.04 5.96 17.60
C THR A 145 -5.91 4.94 17.78
N VAL A 146 -5.23 4.66 16.68
CA VAL A 146 -3.95 3.94 16.64
C VAL A 146 -2.87 4.89 16.15
N CYS A 147 -1.64 4.73 16.63
CA CYS A 147 -0.51 5.49 16.12
C CYS A 147 -0.02 4.85 14.81
N GLY A 148 0.16 5.65 13.76
CA GLY A 148 0.81 5.23 12.52
C GLY A 148 2.29 5.61 12.48
N ASN A 149 3.01 5.15 11.46
CA ASN A 149 4.44 5.41 11.31
C ASN A 149 4.76 6.88 11.01
N HIS A 150 3.86 7.62 10.37
CA HIS A 150 3.99 9.06 10.10
C HIS A 150 3.57 9.93 11.28
N ASP A 151 2.86 9.37 12.26
CA ASP A 151 2.51 10.06 13.50
C ASP A 151 3.68 10.16 14.49
N HIS A 152 4.82 9.54 14.16
CA HIS A 152 6.05 9.66 14.93
C HIS A 152 6.68 11.03 14.66
N ASN A 153 7.26 11.62 15.70
CA ASN A 153 8.01 12.85 15.52
C ASN A 153 9.19 12.63 14.55
N PHE A 154 9.31 13.44 13.50
CA PHE A 154 10.33 13.21 12.47
C PHE A 154 11.76 13.64 12.90
N TRP A 155 11.89 14.58 13.86
CA TRP A 155 13.18 15.12 14.32
C TRP A 155 13.18 15.50 15.82
N PRO A 156 14.28 15.28 16.58
CA PRO A 156 15.54 14.63 16.21
C PRO A 156 15.55 13.10 16.37
N VAL A 157 14.51 12.52 16.97
CA VAL A 157 14.37 11.08 17.17
C VAL A 157 12.96 10.68 16.78
N ARG A 158 12.85 9.60 16.01
CA ARG A 158 11.57 8.99 15.66
C ARG A 158 10.95 8.35 16.89
N GLU A 159 9.95 9.04 17.46
CA GLU A 159 9.31 8.63 18.71
C GLU A 159 7.81 8.97 18.71
N THR A 160 7.06 8.23 19.51
CA THR A 160 5.60 8.35 19.64
C THR A 160 5.15 9.32 20.73
N LYS A 161 6.07 10.03 21.40
CA LYS A 161 5.73 10.91 22.54
C LYS A 161 4.72 11.99 22.20
N ASN A 162 4.84 12.60 21.01
CA ASN A 162 3.91 13.63 20.56
C ASN A 162 2.51 13.04 20.39
N TYR A 163 2.41 11.89 19.71
CA TYR A 163 1.15 11.15 19.61
C TYR A 163 0.57 10.86 21.00
N GLN A 164 1.38 10.32 21.91
CA GLN A 164 0.91 9.99 23.26
C GLN A 164 0.43 11.19 24.05
N SER A 165 1.06 12.35 23.87
CA SER A 165 0.66 13.59 24.53
C SER A 165 -0.69 14.13 24.02
N VAL A 166 -1.08 13.79 22.79
CA VAL A 166 -2.30 14.29 22.14
C VAL A 166 -3.45 13.28 22.22
N PHE A 167 -3.16 12.00 21.94
CA PHE A 167 -4.15 10.92 21.81
C PHE A 167 -4.14 9.92 22.97
N GLY A 168 -3.07 9.88 23.77
CA GLY A 168 -2.95 8.98 24.93
C GLY A 168 -2.23 7.67 24.63
N ASP A 169 -2.74 6.57 25.17
CA ASP A 169 -2.03 5.29 25.16
C ASP A 169 -1.85 4.70 23.75
N LEU A 170 -0.73 4.03 23.52
CA LEU A 170 -0.41 3.39 22.23
C LEU A 170 -1.14 2.06 22.03
N TYR A 171 -1.55 1.42 23.11
CA TYR A 171 -2.28 0.16 23.10
C TYR A 171 -3.23 0.17 24.27
N TYR A 172 -4.44 -0.33 24.03
CA TYR A 172 -5.49 -0.39 25.03
C TYR A 172 -6.60 -1.30 24.50
N SER A 173 -7.60 -1.54 25.34
CA SER A 173 -8.79 -2.27 24.94
C SER A 173 -10.02 -1.62 25.52
N PHE A 174 -11.16 -1.84 24.90
CA PHE A 174 -12.45 -1.39 25.40
C PHE A 174 -13.54 -2.38 25.02
N ASP A 175 -14.60 -2.39 25.82
CA ASP A 175 -15.79 -3.16 25.53
C ASP A 175 -16.85 -2.23 24.93
N TYR A 176 -17.55 -2.71 23.90
CA TYR A 176 -18.74 -2.07 23.39
C TYR A 176 -19.83 -3.12 23.17
N GLN A 177 -20.93 -3.00 23.93
CA GLN A 177 -21.97 -4.03 24.04
C GLN A 177 -21.36 -5.40 24.40
N ASN A 178 -21.51 -6.40 23.53
CA ASN A 178 -21.02 -7.78 23.68
C ASN A 178 -19.70 -8.05 22.95
N VAL A 179 -19.00 -7.00 22.48
CA VAL A 179 -17.76 -7.12 21.72
C VAL A 179 -16.61 -6.45 22.46
N HIS A 180 -15.50 -7.16 22.61
CA HIS A 180 -14.24 -6.66 23.12
C HIS A 180 -13.34 -6.21 21.97
N PHE A 181 -12.87 -4.97 22.01
CA PHE A 181 -11.95 -4.39 21.03
C PHE A 181 -10.55 -4.26 21.64
N THR A 182 -9.54 -4.72 20.93
CA THR A 182 -8.13 -4.56 21.30
C THR A 182 -7.43 -3.69 20.27
N ILE A 183 -6.86 -2.57 20.72
CA ILE A 183 -6.07 -1.65 19.90
C ILE A 183 -4.60 -1.95 20.12
N LEU A 184 -3.91 -2.33 19.04
CA LEU A 184 -2.50 -2.67 19.04
C LEU A 184 -1.75 -1.71 18.12
N ASN A 185 -0.62 -1.21 18.59
CA ASN A 185 0.27 -0.39 17.79
C ASN A 185 1.40 -1.25 17.18
N ASN A 186 1.50 -1.24 15.85
CA ASN A 186 2.58 -1.86 15.10
C ASN A 186 3.49 -0.84 14.37
N SER A 187 3.31 0.46 14.61
CA SER A 187 4.10 1.53 14.00
C SER A 187 5.56 1.37 14.43
N SER A 188 6.38 0.84 13.53
CA SER A 188 7.82 0.61 13.74
C SER A 188 8.65 1.53 12.87
#